data_AF-A0A1R3J2U9-F1
#
_entry.id   AF-A0A1R3J2U9-F1
#
_cell.length_a   1.000
_cell.length_b   1.000
_cell.length_c   1.000
_cell.angle_alpha   90.00
_cell.angle_beta   90.00
_cell.angle_gamma   90.00
#
_symmetry.space_group_name_H-M   'P 1'
#
loop_
_entity.id
_entity.type
_entity.pdbx_description
1 polymer ?
#
loop_
_entity_poly.entity_id
_entity_poly.type
_entity_poly.pdbx_seq_one_letter_code
_entity_poly.pdbx_strand_id
1 'polypeptide(L)'
;MKQFGVSRKEAIEAFREMIEDTWKDLNEGCMRPTPVPLQILRVIVDSFGFLDVAYKYNDEYTKQENSFKRYVKQLLIEPIPIQE
;
A
#
# COMPACT_ATOMS: atom_id res chain seq x y z
N MET A 1 -8.99 -19.55 -4.87
CA MET A 1 -9.87 -20.68 -4.44
C MET A 1 -10.54 -21.37 -5.63
N LYS A 2 -11.69 -20.90 -6.15
CA LYS A 2 -12.48 -21.61 -7.19
C LYS A 2 -11.67 -22.08 -8.41
N GLN A 3 -10.80 -21.24 -8.95
CA GLN A 3 -9.98 -21.57 -10.13
C GLN A 3 -8.99 -22.71 -9.90
N PHE A 4 -8.42 -22.81 -8.70
CA PHE A 4 -7.34 -23.75 -8.38
C PHE A 4 -7.76 -24.84 -7.38
N GLY A 5 -9.02 -24.86 -6.93
CA GLY A 5 -9.52 -25.81 -5.93
C GLY A 5 -8.90 -25.67 -4.53
N VAL A 6 -8.16 -24.59 -4.26
CA VAL A 6 -7.40 -24.40 -3.00
C VAL A 6 -8.24 -23.79 -1.88
N SER A 7 -7.78 -23.98 -0.64
CA SER A 7 -8.34 -23.35 0.56
C SER A 7 -8.19 -21.83 0.55
N ARG A 8 -8.94 -21.16 1.44
CA ARG A 8 -8.83 -19.70 1.62
C ARG A 8 -7.42 -19.29 2.05
N LYS A 9 -6.80 -20.04 2.96
CA LYS A 9 -5.47 -19.74 3.50
C LYS A 9 -4.41 -19.81 2.41
N GLU A 10 -4.41 -20.88 1.61
CA GLU A 10 -3.48 -21.04 0.48
C GLU A 10 -3.67 -19.93 -0.55
N ALA A 11 -4.91 -19.56 -0.86
CA ALA A 11 -5.17 -18.46 -1.78
C ALA A 11 -4.63 -17.12 -1.25
N ILE A 12 -4.81 -16.83 0.05
CA ILE A 12 -4.28 -15.60 0.67
C ILE A 12 -2.76 -15.57 0.60
N GLU A 13 -2.09 -16.70 0.88
CA GLU A 13 -0.63 -16.76 0.86
C GLU A 13 -0.08 -16.55 -0.56
N ALA A 14 -0.67 -17.19 -1.57
CA ALA A 14 -0.30 -16.98 -2.96
C ALA A 14 -0.45 -15.50 -3.39
N PHE A 15 -1.52 -14.81 -2.95
CA PHE A 15 -1.67 -13.39 -3.23
C PHE A 15 -0.63 -12.52 -2.50
N ARG A 16 -0.18 -12.90 -1.30
CA ARG A 16 0.89 -12.18 -0.61
C ARG A 16 2.21 -12.30 -1.35
N GLU A 17 2.57 -13.50 -1.79
CA GLU A 17 3.75 -13.72 -2.63
C GLU A 17 3.70 -12.88 -3.91
N MET A 18 2.54 -12.85 -4.59
CA MET A 18 2.36 -12.00 -5.78
C MET A 18 2.51 -10.50 -5.47
N ILE A 19 2.01 -10.03 -4.32
CA ILE A 19 2.16 -8.63 -3.91
C ILE A 19 3.64 -8.32 -3.62
N GLU A 20 4.35 -9.21 -2.94
CA GLU A 20 5.78 -9.04 -2.66
C GLU A 20 6.61 -8.99 -3.94
N ASP A 21 6.33 -9.85 -4.91
CA ASP A 21 6.99 -9.81 -6.23
C ASP A 21 6.65 -8.54 -7.00
N THR A 22 5.39 -8.10 -6.95
CA THR A 22 4.98 -6.82 -7.57
C THR A 22 5.72 -5.62 -6.96
N TRP A 23 6.00 -5.64 -5.64
CA TRP A 23 6.82 -4.62 -5.00
C TRP A 23 8.28 -4.64 -5.50
N LYS A 24 8.86 -5.82 -5.75
CA LYS A 24 10.21 -5.94 -6.34
C LYS A 24 10.25 -5.36 -7.75
N ASP A 25 9.27 -5.69 -8.59
CA ASP A 25 9.15 -5.17 -9.95
C ASP A 25 8.99 -3.64 -9.96
N LEU A 26 8.17 -3.10 -9.06
CA LEU A 26 7.98 -1.66 -8.91
C LEU A 26 9.28 -0.95 -8.51
N ASN A 27 10.03 -1.53 -7.57
CA ASN A 27 11.33 -1.02 -7.16
C ASN A 27 12.35 -1.04 -8.30
N GLU A 28 12.41 -2.13 -9.07
CA GLU A 28 13.27 -2.23 -10.25
C GLU A 28 12.90 -1.17 -11.30
N GLY A 29 11.60 -0.98 -11.58
CA GLY A 29 11.11 0.04 -12.51
C GLY A 29 11.43 1.48 -12.10
N CYS A 30 11.72 1.72 -10.81
CA CYS A 30 12.13 3.02 -10.29
C CYS A 30 13.64 3.28 -10.40
N MET A 31 14.44 2.28 -10.79
CA MET A 31 15.88 2.42 -10.97
C MET A 31 16.20 3.22 -12.23
N ARG A 32 17.29 3.99 -12.19
CA ARG A 32 17.74 4.80 -13.34
C ARG A 32 18.52 3.93 -14.33
N PRO A 33 18.41 4.19 -15.65
CA PRO A 33 17.53 5.19 -16.28
C PRO A 33 16.07 4.73 -16.28
N THR A 34 15.14 5.66 -16.01
CA THR A 34 13.71 5.33 -15.93
C THR A 34 13.05 5.45 -17.31
N PRO A 35 12.08 4.59 -17.66
CA PRO A 35 11.41 4.62 -18.96
C PRO A 35 10.41 5.79 -19.09
N VAL A 36 9.98 6.34 -17.95
CA VAL A 36 9.07 7.48 -17.85
C VAL A 36 9.60 8.48 -16.82
N PRO A 37 9.09 9.73 -16.77
CA PRO A 37 9.44 10.69 -15.73
C PRO A 37 9.21 10.14 -14.33
N LEU A 38 10.15 10.42 -13.41
CA LEU A 38 10.10 9.95 -12.03
C LEU A 38 8.82 10.37 -11.28
N GLN A 39 8.20 11.50 -11.67
CA GLN A 39 6.94 11.96 -11.09
C GLN A 39 5.78 10.99 -11.36
N ILE A 40 5.75 10.35 -12.53
CA ILE A 40 4.73 9.35 -12.87
C ILE A 40 4.95 8.09 -12.02
N LEU A 41 6.19 7.63 -11.91
CA LEU A 41 6.54 6.48 -11.07
C LEU A 41 6.19 6.73 -9.60
N ARG A 42 6.43 7.95 -9.10
CA ARG A 42 6.07 8.35 -7.75
C ARG A 42 4.58 8.21 -7.47
N VAL A 43 3.70 8.64 -8.39
CA VAL A 43 2.25 8.47 -8.22
C VAL A 43 1.86 6.99 -8.08
N ILE A 44 2.53 6.11 -8.83
CA ILE A 44 2.29 4.66 -8.75
C ILE A 44 2.74 4.13 -7.38
N VAL A 45 3.96 4.46 -6.95
CA VAL A 45 4.50 4.04 -5.65
C VAL A 45 3.64 4.56 -4.49
N ASP A 46 3.24 5.83 -4.53
CA ASP A 46 2.40 6.44 -3.50
C ASP A 46 1.02 5.76 -3.45
N SER A 47 0.47 5.33 -4.59
CA SER A 47 -0.80 4.60 -4.65
C SER A 47 -0.70 3.22 -4.02
N PHE A 48 0.38 2.47 -4.30
CA PHE A 48 0.64 1.17 -3.67
C PHE A 48 0.85 1.32 -2.16
N GLY A 49 1.61 2.33 -1.73
CA GLY A 49 1.82 2.63 -0.31
C GLY A 49 0.52 3.02 0.40
N PHE A 50 -0.34 3.81 -0.25
CA PHE A 50 -1.66 4.14 0.27
C PHE A 50 -2.51 2.88 0.51
N LEU A 51 -2.56 1.96 -0.47
CA LEU A 51 -3.31 0.71 -0.34
C LEU A 51 -2.75 -0.16 0.78
N ASP A 52 -1.42 -0.28 0.89
CA ASP A 52 -0.78 -1.04 1.96
C ASP A 52 -1.16 -0.50 3.34
N VAL A 53 -1.13 0.83 3.53
CA VAL A 53 -1.55 1.47 4.79
C VAL A 53 -3.04 1.27 5.06
N ALA A 54 -3.89 1.45 4.04
CA ALA A 54 -5.34 1.37 4.19
C ALA A 54 -5.86 -0.04 4.48
N TYR A 55 -5.13 -1.08 4.07
CA TYR A 55 -5.55 -2.48 4.18
C TYR A 55 -4.65 -3.38 5.02
N LYS A 56 -3.63 -2.81 5.70
CA LYS A 56 -2.61 -3.56 6.46
C LYS A 56 -3.18 -4.59 7.43
N TYR A 57 -4.22 -4.22 8.17
CA TYR A 57 -4.79 -5.07 9.23
C TYR A 57 -6.21 -5.54 8.90
N ASN A 58 -7.03 -4.69 8.29
CA ASN A 58 -8.39 -4.97 7.85
C ASN A 58 -8.79 -3.91 6.81
N ASP A 59 -10.05 -3.86 6.41
CA ASP A 59 -10.60 -2.73 5.68
C ASP A 59 -10.68 -1.49 6.59
N GLU A 60 -9.59 -0.72 6.66
CA GLU A 60 -9.53 0.52 7.43
C GLU A 60 -10.02 1.73 6.66
N TYR A 61 -10.13 1.60 5.34
CA TYR A 61 -10.61 2.68 4.49
C TYR A 61 -12.11 2.95 4.68
N THR A 62 -12.94 1.91 4.67
CA THR A 62 -14.40 2.09 4.72
C THR A 62 -14.97 2.05 6.14
N LYS A 63 -14.28 1.39 7.09
CA LYS A 63 -14.77 1.20 8.46
C LYS A 63 -14.29 2.31 9.38
N GLN A 64 -15.23 3.09 9.91
CA GLN A 64 -14.99 4.33 10.66
C GLN A 64 -14.26 4.17 12.00
N GLU A 65 -14.16 2.94 12.52
CA GLU A 65 -13.59 2.63 13.84
C GLU A 65 -12.05 2.44 13.80
N ASN A 66 -11.42 2.58 12.63
CA ASN A 66 -10.06 2.09 12.40
C ASN A 66 -8.97 3.19 12.38
N SER A 67 -7.72 2.74 12.49
CA SER A 67 -6.49 3.55 12.53
C SER A 67 -6.36 4.55 11.39
N PHE A 68 -6.96 4.28 10.23
CA PHE A 68 -6.91 5.15 9.08
C PHE A 68 -7.41 6.58 9.34
N LYS A 69 -8.52 6.74 10.07
CA LYS A 69 -9.04 8.08 10.46
C LYS A 69 -8.04 8.83 11.34
N ARG A 70 -7.31 8.12 12.21
CA ARG A 70 -6.24 8.70 13.02
C ARG A 70 -5.08 9.16 12.16
N TYR A 71 -4.65 8.39 11.17
CA TYR A 71 -3.60 8.80 10.23
C TYR A 71 -3.97 10.04 9.44
N VAL A 72 -5.21 10.10 8.91
CA VAL A 72 -5.73 11.29 8.23
C VAL A 72 -5.69 12.52 9.14
N LYS A 73 -6.14 12.37 10.40
CA LYS A 73 -6.12 13.46 11.37
C LYS A 73 -4.70 13.95 11.65
N GLN A 74 -3.76 13.03 11.89
CA GLN A 74 -2.37 13.36 12.17
C GLN A 74 -1.64 13.99 10.98
N LEU A 75 -1.98 13.60 9.75
CA LEU A 75 -1.30 14.07 8.55
C LEU A 75 -1.87 15.39 8.00
N LEU A 76 -3.20 15.58 8.09
CA LEU A 76 -3.91 16.65 7.38
C LEU A 76 -4.62 17.66 8.29
N ILE A 77 -4.75 17.38 9.59
CA ILE A 77 -5.52 18.23 10.52
C ILE A 77 -4.64 18.72 11.69
N GLU A 78 -3.90 17.83 12.34
CA GLU A 78 -3.09 18.14 13.50
C GLU A 78 -1.70 18.65 13.09
N PRO A 79 -1.27 19.85 13.52
CA PRO A 79 0.08 20.32 13.24
C PRO A 79 1.10 19.56 14.09
N ILE A 80 2.32 19.41 13.56
CA ILE A 80 3.45 18.87 14.32
C ILE A 80 3.89 19.93 15.35
N PRO A 81 3.93 19.61 16.66
CA PRO A 81 4.43 20.55 17.66
C PRO A 81 5.89 20.89 17.41
N ILE A 82 6.20 22.18 17.35
CA ILE A 82 7.59 22.67 17.31
C ILE A 82 8.00 22.94 18.76
N GLN A 83 9.06 22.30 19.24
CA GLN A 83 9.65 22.62 20.54
C GLN A 83 10.52 23.87 20.37
N GLU A 84 10.36 24.85 21.27
CA GLU A 84 11.21 26.06 21.37
C GLU A 84 12.62 25.73 21.86
#